data_AF-A0A7U9CMT0-F1
#
_entry.id   AF-A0A7U9CMT0-F1
#
_cell.length_a   1.000
_cell.length_b   1.000
_cell.length_c   1.000
_cell.angle_alpha   90.00
_cell.angle_beta   90.00
_cell.angle_gamma   90.00
#
_symmetry.space_group_name_H-M   'P 1'
#
loop_
_entity.id
_entity.type
_entity.pdbx_description
1 polymer ?
#
loop_
_entity_poly.entity_id
_entity_poly.type
_entity_poly.pdbx_seq_one_letter_code
_entity_poly.pdbx_strand_id
1 'polypeptide(L)'
;MSAAAFMIRDGDVIGRNITLFEKLERSGGSLDGGGSAQEGYVLRGGRMFESKYVCTLELFASIPTLDGKTTVTLETLAWNERMHTSSKSRLVRDGRRETAPEFGLTEGDILTIERIAIESEAALGRTTIADQFSESFFQTQFWLMWCTTFAFQPWHSAAEFRRYIVRFAHMVAGFNRLEGIMRTVYNQYDSLVRPLHKWLLERGVVFEQGACVTDLHLRDQANGKSVKRIFYERNGEQSVVDVRPCDYVLVTLGSMTEASSIGGMDQAPQLKGKAIKGAWALWDTLAKGRPEFGHPQVFSNHIDATKWVSFTTTLTDPTFLRRTVEFTGNVPGEGGLITFSKSNWLLSIVVPFQPHFIDQPEQVSVFWGYGLHVDAPGNFVNIPMSACTGREIMIEVLGHLQFGSDSQTILKNAICIPCMMPFITSQFMPREEGDRPQVVPAGYKNLAFIGQYCELPNDVVFTVEYSIRTAQCAVSSLLGLKRKPPKVYKGATDPRVLFKAFKALHDMDV
;
A
#
# COMPACT_ATOMS: atom_id res chain seq x y z
N MET A 1 11.31 -1.66 -10.72
CA MET A 1 10.66 -1.93 -12.03
C MET A 1 10.27 -0.66 -12.77
N SER A 2 9.45 0.24 -12.21
CA SER A 2 9.03 1.47 -12.90
C SER A 2 10.20 2.34 -13.36
N ALA A 3 11.26 2.46 -12.56
CA ALA A 3 12.47 3.19 -12.96
C ALA A 3 13.11 2.59 -14.23
N ALA A 4 13.21 1.26 -14.33
CA ALA A 4 13.74 0.60 -15.52
C ALA A 4 12.87 0.89 -16.76
N ALA A 5 11.54 0.91 -16.59
CA ALA A 5 10.64 1.27 -17.68
C ALA A 5 10.82 2.72 -18.14
N PHE A 6 10.96 3.67 -17.21
CA PHE A 6 11.25 5.06 -17.58
C PHE A 6 12.65 5.21 -18.20
N MET A 7 13.66 4.48 -17.73
CA MET A 7 15.00 4.49 -18.34
C MET A 7 14.96 4.03 -19.80
N ILE A 8 14.20 2.98 -20.10
CA ILE A 8 14.05 2.49 -21.48
C ILE A 8 13.19 3.45 -22.31
N ARG A 9 12.00 3.80 -21.80
CA ARG A 9 10.98 4.53 -22.57
C ARG A 9 11.31 6.00 -22.78
N ASP A 10 11.81 6.66 -21.73
CA ASP A 10 12.03 8.12 -21.72
C ASP A 10 13.52 8.49 -21.79
N GLY A 11 14.42 7.55 -21.49
CA GLY A 11 15.87 7.76 -21.46
C GLY A 11 16.67 6.98 -22.51
N ASP A 12 15.99 6.21 -23.38
CA ASP A 12 16.59 5.39 -24.43
C ASP A 12 17.70 4.43 -23.94
N VAL A 13 17.64 4.04 -22.66
CA VAL A 13 18.59 3.08 -22.09
C VAL A 13 18.25 1.68 -22.61
N ILE A 14 19.24 1.00 -23.18
CA ILE A 14 19.09 -0.37 -23.68
C ILE A 14 18.82 -1.31 -22.49
N GLY A 15 17.74 -2.10 -22.55
CA GLY A 15 17.30 -2.92 -21.41
C GLY A 15 18.36 -3.89 -20.87
N ARG A 16 19.20 -4.49 -21.72
CA ARG A 16 20.32 -5.35 -21.30
C ARG A 16 21.39 -4.67 -20.43
N ASN A 17 21.38 -3.34 -20.37
CA ASN A 17 22.24 -2.55 -19.49
C ASN A 17 21.56 -2.21 -18.15
N ILE A 18 20.37 -2.74 -17.89
CA ILE A 18 19.60 -2.53 -16.67
C ILE A 18 19.50 -3.86 -15.93
N THR A 19 19.98 -3.88 -14.69
CA THR A 19 19.92 -5.04 -13.80
C THR A 19 19.10 -4.71 -12.55
N LEU A 20 18.13 -5.56 -12.21
CA LEU A 20 17.31 -5.44 -11.00
C LEU A 20 17.73 -6.54 -10.02
N PHE A 21 18.31 -6.15 -8.88
CA PHE A 21 18.58 -7.07 -7.78
C PHE A 21 17.34 -7.22 -6.90
N GLU A 22 16.89 -8.45 -6.70
CA GLU A 22 15.73 -8.78 -5.88
C GLU A 22 16.10 -9.92 -4.92
N LYS A 23 15.87 -9.71 -3.62
CA LYS A 23 16.17 -10.70 -2.59
C LYS A 23 15.26 -11.93 -2.69
N LEU A 24 14.00 -11.72 -3.09
CA LEU A 24 13.03 -12.79 -3.27
C LEU A 24 13.25 -13.52 -4.60
N GLU A 25 12.68 -14.72 -4.71
CA GLU A 25 12.64 -15.48 -5.97
C GLU A 25 11.63 -14.91 -6.98
N ARG A 26 10.86 -13.89 -6.58
CA ARG A 26 9.79 -13.31 -7.36
C ARG A 26 9.76 -11.80 -7.20
N SER A 27 9.64 -11.09 -8.32
CA SER A 27 9.51 -9.64 -8.34
C SER A 27 8.14 -9.18 -7.85
N GLY A 28 8.00 -7.90 -7.54
CA GLY A 28 6.72 -7.26 -7.20
C GLY A 28 6.69 -6.64 -5.80
N GLY A 29 7.56 -7.10 -4.89
CA GLY A 29 7.62 -6.58 -3.53
C GLY A 29 6.25 -6.61 -2.87
N SER A 30 5.77 -5.47 -2.37
CA SER A 30 4.48 -5.33 -1.70
C SER A 30 3.24 -5.38 -2.64
N LEU A 31 3.41 -5.57 -3.95
CA LEU A 31 2.32 -5.84 -4.91
C LEU A 31 2.26 -7.33 -5.24
N ASP A 32 2.36 -8.18 -4.22
CA ASP A 32 2.30 -9.62 -4.32
C ASP A 32 0.87 -10.16 -4.50
N GLY A 33 0.82 -11.39 -5.00
CA GLY A 33 -0.38 -12.19 -5.15
C GLY A 33 0.03 -13.59 -5.62
N GLY A 34 -0.37 -14.64 -4.91
CA GLY A 34 0.00 -16.01 -5.27
C GLY A 34 -0.84 -17.05 -4.57
N GLY A 35 -0.37 -18.30 -4.59
CA GLY A 35 -1.11 -19.45 -4.09
C GLY A 35 -1.99 -20.10 -5.16
N SER A 36 -2.87 -20.99 -4.72
CA SER A 36 -3.75 -21.78 -5.58
C SER A 36 -5.10 -22.04 -4.91
N ALA A 37 -6.07 -22.56 -5.67
CA ALA A 37 -7.35 -22.98 -5.10
C ALA A 37 -7.21 -24.11 -4.07
N GLN A 38 -6.18 -24.95 -4.18
CA GLN A 38 -5.96 -26.12 -3.34
C GLN A 38 -5.22 -25.77 -2.04
N GLU A 39 -4.20 -24.91 -2.13
CA GLU A 39 -3.38 -24.52 -0.97
C GLU A 39 -3.88 -23.23 -0.30
N GLY A 40 -4.73 -22.48 -1.00
CA GLY A 40 -5.19 -21.15 -0.63
C GLY A 40 -4.39 -20.05 -1.33
N TYR A 41 -5.10 -19.01 -1.76
CA TYR A 41 -4.51 -17.79 -2.28
C TYR A 41 -4.01 -16.89 -1.15
N VAL A 42 -2.98 -16.10 -1.44
CA VAL A 42 -2.39 -15.13 -0.52
C VAL A 42 -2.17 -13.80 -1.22
N LEU A 43 -2.56 -12.73 -0.51
CA LEU A 43 -2.27 -11.35 -0.84
C LEU A 43 -2.01 -10.57 0.45
N ARG A 44 -0.84 -9.95 0.59
CA ARG A 44 -0.50 -9.16 1.79
C ARG A 44 -1.32 -7.88 1.94
N GLY A 45 -1.87 -7.35 0.85
CA GLY A 45 -2.79 -6.23 0.94
C GLY A 45 -3.35 -5.77 -0.38
N GLY A 46 -4.62 -5.37 -0.37
CA GLY A 46 -5.26 -4.75 -1.52
C GLY A 46 -4.70 -3.36 -1.78
N ARG A 47 -4.74 -2.91 -3.04
CA ARG A 47 -4.45 -1.51 -3.39
C ARG A 47 -5.68 -0.82 -3.96
N MET A 48 -5.79 0.46 -3.62
CA MET A 48 -6.77 1.37 -4.18
C MET A 48 -6.06 2.31 -5.14
N PHE A 49 -6.73 2.63 -6.24
CA PHE A 49 -6.29 3.62 -7.21
C PHE A 49 -7.33 4.74 -7.26
N GLU A 50 -6.97 5.86 -7.88
CA GLU A 50 -7.91 6.93 -8.18
C GLU A 50 -7.47 7.67 -9.44
N SER A 51 -8.38 8.41 -10.05
CA SER A 51 -8.17 9.03 -11.38
C SER A 51 -7.00 10.02 -11.44
N LYS A 52 -6.51 10.53 -10.30
CA LYS A 52 -5.37 11.46 -10.21
C LYS A 52 -4.04 10.77 -9.85
N TYR A 53 -3.96 9.44 -9.91
CA TYR A 53 -2.69 8.70 -9.92
C TYR A 53 -2.04 8.78 -11.31
N VAL A 54 -1.71 10.01 -11.70
CA VAL A 54 -1.31 10.38 -13.06
C VAL A 54 0.00 9.75 -13.49
N CYS A 55 0.99 9.57 -12.60
CA CYS A 55 2.24 8.89 -12.97
C CYS A 55 2.01 7.40 -13.18
N THR A 56 1.13 6.80 -12.37
CA THR A 56 0.72 5.40 -12.50
C THR A 56 0.05 5.16 -13.85
N LEU A 57 -0.99 5.94 -14.17
CA LEU A 57 -1.71 5.82 -15.44
C LEU A 57 -0.80 6.14 -16.64
N GLU A 58 0.12 7.11 -16.52
CA GLU A 58 1.08 7.44 -17.58
C GLU A 58 2.12 6.34 -17.81
N LEU A 59 2.62 5.67 -16.76
CA LEU A 59 3.51 4.52 -16.91
C LEU A 59 2.79 3.40 -17.66
N PHE A 60 1.64 2.98 -17.14
CA PHE A 60 0.90 1.83 -17.64
C PHE A 60 0.19 2.07 -18.97
N ALA A 61 0.11 3.32 -19.44
CA ALA A 61 -0.35 3.64 -20.79
C ALA A 61 0.63 3.15 -21.87
N SER A 62 1.87 2.83 -21.49
CA SER A 62 2.90 2.26 -22.37
C SER A 62 3.16 0.77 -22.16
N ILE A 63 2.44 0.14 -21.21
CA ILE A 63 2.62 -1.27 -20.85
C ILE A 63 1.40 -2.07 -21.33
N PRO A 64 1.57 -3.01 -22.28
CA PRO A 64 0.50 -3.88 -22.72
C PRO A 64 -0.01 -4.79 -21.60
N THR A 65 -1.28 -5.18 -21.65
CA THR A 65 -1.83 -6.28 -20.84
C THR A 65 -1.10 -7.60 -21.15
N LEU A 66 -1.25 -8.61 -20.29
CA LEU A 66 -0.55 -9.90 -20.49
C LEU A 66 -0.89 -10.57 -21.83
N ASP A 67 -2.15 -10.45 -22.26
CA ASP A 67 -2.65 -10.94 -23.54
C ASP A 67 -2.34 -10.02 -24.74
N GLY A 68 -1.78 -8.83 -24.48
CA GLY A 68 -1.36 -7.86 -25.49
C GLY A 68 -2.50 -7.15 -26.23
N LYS A 69 -3.76 -7.30 -25.81
CA LYS A 69 -4.91 -6.73 -26.54
C LYS A 69 -5.06 -5.23 -26.36
N THR A 70 -4.61 -4.69 -25.23
CA THR A 70 -4.68 -3.26 -24.90
C THR A 70 -3.55 -2.89 -23.96
N THR A 71 -3.56 -1.66 -23.41
CA THR A 71 -2.65 -1.24 -22.35
C THR A 71 -3.29 -1.40 -20.98
N VAL A 72 -2.47 -1.61 -19.95
CA VAL A 72 -2.95 -1.77 -18.57
C VAL A 72 -3.76 -0.55 -18.12
N THR A 73 -3.39 0.66 -18.57
CA THR A 73 -4.17 1.88 -18.28
C THR A 73 -5.54 1.85 -18.94
N LEU A 74 -5.64 1.48 -20.22
CA LEU A 74 -6.93 1.42 -20.90
C LEU A 74 -7.84 0.33 -20.33
N GLU A 75 -7.28 -0.84 -20.00
CA GLU A 75 -8.00 -1.91 -19.31
C GLU A 75 -8.54 -1.42 -17.95
N THR A 76 -7.68 -0.77 -17.15
CA THR A 76 -8.07 -0.25 -15.83
C THR A 76 -9.16 0.82 -15.96
N LEU A 77 -9.04 1.76 -16.91
CA LEU A 77 -10.07 2.80 -17.10
C LEU A 77 -11.39 2.19 -17.56
N ALA A 78 -11.38 1.35 -18.59
CA ALA A 78 -12.58 0.68 -19.10
C ALA A 78 -13.25 -0.21 -18.05
N TRP A 79 -12.46 -0.85 -17.17
CA TRP A 79 -12.98 -1.61 -16.05
C TRP A 79 -13.76 -0.74 -15.07
N ASN A 80 -13.22 0.42 -14.70
CA ASN A 80 -13.86 1.33 -13.73
C ASN A 80 -15.00 2.17 -14.31
N GLU A 81 -15.13 2.24 -15.64
CA GLU A 81 -16.33 2.72 -16.32
C GLU A 81 -17.49 1.72 -16.24
N ARG A 82 -17.20 0.42 -16.08
CA ARG A 82 -18.21 -0.64 -15.96
C ARG A 82 -18.52 -0.99 -14.51
N MET A 83 -17.48 -1.09 -13.68
CA MET A 83 -17.54 -1.47 -12.29
C MET A 83 -17.27 -0.24 -11.42
N HIS A 84 -18.33 0.50 -11.10
CA HIS A 84 -18.21 1.68 -10.26
C HIS A 84 -18.16 1.29 -8.78
N THR A 85 -17.09 1.71 -8.09
CA THR A 85 -17.02 1.56 -6.63
C THR A 85 -18.05 2.49 -5.97
N SER A 86 -18.99 1.90 -5.24
CA SER A 86 -19.94 2.60 -4.38
C SER A 86 -20.46 1.65 -3.31
N SER A 87 -19.97 1.81 -2.10
CA SER A 87 -20.31 0.96 -0.96
C SER A 87 -21.76 1.16 -0.53
N LYS A 88 -22.47 0.05 -0.35
CA LYS A 88 -23.79 -0.01 0.28
C LYS A 88 -23.71 -0.48 1.73
N SER A 89 -22.53 -0.89 2.18
CA SER A 89 -22.28 -1.44 3.52
C SER A 89 -20.90 -1.01 4.02
N ARG A 90 -20.67 0.30 4.05
CA ARG A 90 -19.35 0.86 4.40
C ARG A 90 -18.95 0.48 5.83
N LEU A 91 -19.94 0.51 6.73
CA LEU A 91 -19.83 0.06 8.11
C LEU A 91 -20.87 -1.03 8.38
N VAL A 92 -20.54 -1.90 9.33
CA VAL A 92 -21.42 -2.92 9.89
C VAL A 92 -21.41 -2.78 11.40
N ARG A 93 -22.59 -2.88 12.01
CA ARG A 93 -22.80 -2.79 13.45
C ARG A 93 -23.85 -3.82 13.87
N ASP A 94 -23.49 -4.68 14.80
CA ASP A 94 -24.40 -5.68 15.37
C ASP A 94 -25.17 -6.49 14.32
N GLY A 95 -24.47 -6.97 13.28
CA GLY A 95 -25.07 -7.75 12.19
C GLY A 95 -25.95 -6.94 11.23
N ARG A 96 -25.86 -5.60 11.24
CA ARG A 96 -26.63 -4.71 10.35
C ARG A 96 -25.69 -3.83 9.53
N ARG A 97 -26.00 -3.68 8.24
CA ARG A 97 -25.27 -2.76 7.35
C ARG A 97 -25.66 -1.31 7.61
N GLU A 98 -24.70 -0.42 7.47
CA GLU A 98 -24.89 1.03 7.39
C GLU A 98 -24.46 1.49 5.98
N THR A 99 -25.41 2.06 5.23
CA THR A 99 -25.16 2.63 3.91
C THR A 99 -24.84 4.11 4.07
N ALA A 100 -23.70 4.57 3.55
CA ALA A 100 -23.31 5.98 3.55
C ALA A 100 -23.43 6.66 4.93
N PRO A 101 -22.73 6.15 5.96
CA PRO A 101 -22.76 6.76 7.29
C PRO A 101 -22.34 8.23 7.21
N GLU A 102 -23.02 9.08 7.98
CA GLU A 102 -22.61 10.45 8.27
C GLU A 102 -21.19 10.45 8.85
N PHE A 103 -20.46 11.55 8.68
CA PHE A 103 -19.14 11.73 9.24
C PHE A 103 -19.20 11.93 10.76
N GLY A 104 -20.22 12.63 11.25
CA GLY A 104 -20.42 12.85 12.68
C GLY A 104 -19.29 13.67 13.30
N LEU A 105 -18.75 14.62 12.54
CA LEU A 105 -17.73 15.56 13.02
C LEU A 105 -18.41 16.71 13.78
N THR A 106 -17.77 17.19 14.84
CA THR A 106 -18.15 18.46 15.46
C THR A 106 -17.50 19.63 14.73
N GLU A 107 -18.02 20.85 14.92
CA GLU A 107 -17.36 22.07 14.40
C GLU A 107 -15.90 22.18 14.87
N GLY A 108 -15.59 21.77 16.10
CA GLY A 108 -14.22 21.75 16.60
C GLY A 108 -13.31 20.78 15.84
N ASP A 109 -13.83 19.63 15.44
CA ASP A 109 -13.10 18.65 14.62
C ASP A 109 -12.85 19.20 13.21
N ILE A 110 -13.87 19.82 12.60
CA ILE A 110 -13.79 20.41 11.26
C ILE A 110 -12.76 21.55 11.23
N LEU A 111 -12.84 22.49 12.18
CA LEU A 111 -11.87 23.59 12.31
C LEU A 111 -10.44 23.06 12.51
N THR A 112 -10.29 21.94 13.22
CA THR A 112 -8.99 21.29 13.40
C THR A 112 -8.48 20.66 12.09
N ILE A 113 -9.34 19.98 11.32
CA ILE A 113 -8.99 19.45 9.98
C ILE A 113 -8.56 20.59 9.05
N GLU A 114 -9.31 21.69 9.02
CA GLU A 114 -9.01 22.87 8.20
C GLU A 114 -7.69 23.54 8.61
N ARG A 115 -7.46 23.70 9.93
CA ARG A 115 -6.20 24.20 10.47
C ARG A 115 -5.01 23.36 9.98
N ILE A 116 -5.08 22.04 10.18
CA ILE A 116 -4.02 21.11 9.76
C ILE A 116 -3.76 21.20 8.26
N ALA A 117 -4.81 21.33 7.42
CA ALA A 117 -4.66 21.44 5.97
C ALA A 117 -3.85 22.70 5.54
N ILE A 118 -3.93 23.79 6.31
CA ILE A 118 -3.28 25.07 6.03
C ILE A 118 -1.90 25.19 6.70
N GLU A 119 -1.70 24.55 7.86
CA GLU A 119 -0.42 24.54 8.57
C GLU A 119 0.74 24.01 7.72
N SER A 120 1.98 24.36 8.07
CA SER A 120 3.16 23.83 7.39
C SER A 120 3.54 22.46 7.97
N GLU A 121 4.16 21.59 7.15
CA GLU A 121 4.66 20.30 7.65
C GLU A 121 5.73 20.47 8.73
N ALA A 122 6.51 21.55 8.66
CA ALA A 122 7.50 21.90 9.68
C ALA A 122 6.86 22.27 11.03
N ALA A 123 5.70 22.95 11.03
CA ALA A 123 4.97 23.28 12.25
C ALA A 123 4.38 22.03 12.93
N LEU A 124 3.92 21.06 12.13
CA LEU A 124 3.43 19.78 12.65
C LEU A 124 4.58 18.90 13.17
N GLY A 125 5.76 18.96 12.56
CA GLY A 125 6.97 18.27 13.03
C GLY A 125 6.72 16.77 13.34
N ARG A 126 7.21 16.34 14.51
CA ARG A 126 7.04 14.96 15.03
C ARG A 126 5.74 14.75 15.83
N THR A 127 4.76 15.65 15.72
CA THR A 127 3.48 15.43 16.41
C THR A 127 2.68 14.30 15.75
N THR A 128 1.83 13.68 16.57
CA THR A 128 0.91 12.63 16.18
C THR A 128 -0.46 13.21 15.85
N ILE A 129 -1.33 12.43 15.20
CA ILE A 129 -2.73 12.82 14.97
C ILE A 129 -3.44 13.05 16.33
N ALA A 130 -3.14 12.21 17.33
CA ALA A 130 -3.67 12.35 18.70
C ALA A 130 -3.28 13.66 19.40
N ASP A 131 -2.12 14.24 19.07
CA ASP A 131 -1.73 15.55 19.61
C ASP A 131 -2.56 16.70 19.03
N GLN A 132 -3.22 16.49 17.89
CA GLN A 132 -3.96 17.54 17.17
C GLN A 132 -5.46 17.56 17.47
N PHE A 133 -6.03 16.41 17.87
CA PHE A 133 -7.47 16.21 18.03
C PHE A 133 -7.83 15.81 19.46
N SER A 134 -9.08 16.10 19.84
CA SER A 134 -9.65 15.59 21.09
C SER A 134 -9.93 14.07 21.01
N GLU A 135 -10.07 13.40 22.15
CA GLU A 135 -10.38 11.96 22.18
C GLU A 135 -11.70 11.62 21.46
N SER A 136 -12.69 12.51 21.51
CA SER A 136 -13.99 12.30 20.84
C SER A 136 -13.88 12.22 19.32
N PHE A 137 -12.88 12.86 18.70
CA PHE A 137 -12.64 12.74 17.26
C PHE A 137 -12.43 11.29 16.84
N PHE A 138 -11.70 10.52 17.66
CA PHE A 138 -11.38 9.12 17.37
C PHE A 138 -12.57 8.17 17.55
N GLN A 139 -13.72 8.67 18.00
CA GLN A 139 -14.99 7.95 18.08
C GLN A 139 -15.95 8.32 16.92
N THR A 140 -15.57 9.27 16.07
CA THR A 140 -16.38 9.70 14.92
C THR A 140 -16.39 8.64 13.81
N GLN A 141 -17.46 8.64 13.02
CA GLN A 141 -17.58 7.78 11.86
C GLN A 141 -16.59 8.20 10.76
N PHE A 142 -16.28 9.50 10.66
CA PHE A 142 -15.19 10.01 9.82
C PHE A 142 -13.87 9.32 10.15
N TRP A 143 -13.43 9.36 11.42
CA TRP A 143 -12.18 8.72 11.82
C TRP A 143 -12.21 7.22 11.53
N LEU A 144 -13.31 6.54 11.90
CA LEU A 144 -13.47 5.11 11.65
C LEU A 144 -13.32 4.76 10.16
N MET A 145 -13.92 5.55 9.28
CA MET A 145 -13.78 5.36 7.83
C MET A 145 -12.38 5.72 7.34
N TRP A 146 -11.78 6.78 7.87
CA TRP A 146 -10.46 7.24 7.49
C TRP A 146 -9.36 6.26 7.86
N CYS A 147 -9.33 5.86 9.13
CA CYS A 147 -8.32 4.97 9.69
C CYS A 147 -8.41 3.59 9.04
N THR A 148 -9.60 3.07 8.75
CA THR A 148 -9.74 1.80 8.02
C THR A 148 -9.36 1.94 6.56
N THR A 149 -9.76 2.98 5.85
CA THR A 149 -9.40 3.14 4.43
C THR A 149 -7.89 3.25 4.22
N PHE A 150 -7.19 3.98 5.09
CA PHE A 150 -5.78 4.29 4.90
C PHE A 150 -4.83 3.63 5.90
N ALA A 151 -5.34 2.80 6.83
CA ALA A 151 -4.58 2.19 7.92
C ALA A 151 -3.86 3.20 8.85
N PHE A 152 -4.46 4.38 9.06
CA PHE A 152 -3.95 5.33 10.06
C PHE A 152 -4.25 4.87 11.48
N GLN A 153 -3.38 5.26 12.41
CA GLN A 153 -3.53 5.07 13.84
C GLN A 153 -3.39 6.44 14.52
N PRO A 154 -3.95 6.65 15.73
CA PRO A 154 -3.85 7.94 16.42
C PRO A 154 -2.41 8.42 16.65
N TRP A 155 -1.48 7.49 16.85
CA TRP A 155 -0.05 7.79 17.06
C TRP A 155 0.76 8.01 15.77
N HIS A 156 0.14 7.91 14.60
CA HIS A 156 0.82 8.20 13.33
C HIS A 156 1.03 9.72 13.13
N SER A 157 1.93 10.06 12.20
CA SER A 157 2.34 11.43 11.86
C SER A 157 1.16 12.32 11.48
N ALA A 158 1.03 13.46 12.18
CA ALA A 158 0.11 14.53 11.77
C ALA A 158 0.48 15.12 10.41
N ALA A 159 1.77 15.17 10.07
CA ALA A 159 2.24 15.67 8.77
C ALA A 159 1.82 14.75 7.60
N GLU A 160 1.83 13.42 7.78
CA GLU A 160 1.28 12.52 6.76
C GLU A 160 -0.25 12.60 6.70
N PHE A 161 -0.94 12.68 7.84
CA PHE A 161 -2.39 12.90 7.86
C PHE A 161 -2.79 14.17 7.09
N ARG A 162 -2.09 15.28 7.32
CA ARG A 162 -2.22 16.53 6.54
C ARG A 162 -2.07 16.28 5.05
N ARG A 163 -1.02 15.59 4.62
CA ARG A 163 -0.79 15.30 3.19
C ARG A 163 -1.98 14.57 2.60
N TYR A 164 -2.57 13.61 3.30
CA TYR A 164 -3.77 12.89 2.83
C TYR A 164 -5.00 13.80 2.72
N ILE A 165 -5.29 14.63 3.73
CA ILE A 165 -6.40 15.60 3.69
C ILE A 165 -6.28 16.51 2.45
N VAL A 166 -5.08 17.06 2.22
CA VAL A 166 -4.82 17.95 1.08
C VAL A 166 -4.85 17.21 -0.25
N ARG A 167 -4.23 16.02 -0.32
CA ARG A 167 -4.06 15.22 -1.55
C ARG A 167 -5.38 14.63 -2.05
N PHE A 168 -6.31 14.34 -1.15
CA PHE A 168 -7.58 13.69 -1.45
C PHE A 168 -8.80 14.56 -1.15
N ALA A 169 -8.63 15.88 -1.02
CA ALA A 169 -9.75 16.81 -0.82
C ALA A 169 -10.89 16.64 -1.85
N HIS A 170 -10.57 16.27 -3.10
CA HIS A 170 -11.56 16.01 -4.16
C HIS A 170 -12.35 14.71 -3.99
N MET A 171 -11.98 13.86 -3.04
CA MET A 171 -12.61 12.56 -2.77
C MET A 171 -13.53 12.58 -1.54
N VAL A 172 -13.43 13.62 -0.70
CA VAL A 172 -14.15 13.70 0.59
C VAL A 172 -15.66 13.54 0.42
N ALA A 173 -16.23 14.19 -0.60
CA ALA A 173 -17.66 14.17 -0.91
C ALA A 173 -18.28 12.76 -1.09
N GLY A 174 -17.51 11.80 -1.59
CA GLY A 174 -17.97 10.42 -1.82
C GLY A 174 -17.37 9.40 -0.85
N PHE A 175 -16.67 9.87 0.18
CA PHE A 175 -15.81 9.03 1.00
C PHE A 175 -16.59 8.00 1.84
N ASN A 176 -17.78 8.38 2.33
CA ASN A 176 -18.68 7.48 3.05
C ASN A 176 -19.18 6.28 2.22
N ARG A 177 -18.96 6.31 0.91
CA ARG A 177 -19.25 5.20 -0.02
C ARG A 177 -18.03 4.74 -0.79
N LEU A 178 -16.83 5.24 -0.49
CA LEU A 178 -15.59 4.98 -1.25
C LEU A 178 -15.72 5.31 -2.75
N GLU A 179 -16.56 6.27 -3.10
CA GLU A 179 -16.77 6.65 -4.50
C GLU A 179 -15.48 7.27 -5.10
N GLY A 180 -15.28 7.02 -6.39
CA GLY A 180 -14.08 7.45 -7.12
C GLY A 180 -12.85 6.58 -6.90
N ILE A 181 -12.89 5.61 -5.98
CA ILE A 181 -11.84 4.58 -5.88
C ILE A 181 -11.91 3.68 -7.11
N MET A 182 -10.76 3.48 -7.72
CA MET A 182 -10.56 2.61 -8.87
C MET A 182 -9.88 1.30 -8.46
N ARG A 183 -10.18 0.24 -9.21
CA ARG A 183 -9.58 -1.10 -9.08
C ARG A 183 -9.01 -1.59 -10.40
N THR A 184 -8.01 -2.45 -10.33
CA THR A 184 -7.60 -3.28 -11.48
C THR A 184 -8.55 -4.47 -11.63
N VAL A 185 -8.56 -5.12 -12.80
CA VAL A 185 -9.41 -6.29 -13.07
C VAL A 185 -9.10 -7.43 -12.09
N TYR A 186 -7.82 -7.78 -11.96
CA TYR A 186 -7.32 -8.77 -11.01
C TYR A 186 -6.59 -8.09 -9.85
N ASN A 187 -5.99 -8.89 -8.97
CA ASN A 187 -5.01 -8.41 -8.01
C ASN A 187 -3.87 -7.62 -8.69
N GLN A 188 -3.14 -6.82 -7.91
CA GLN A 188 -2.11 -5.93 -8.46
C GLN A 188 -0.89 -6.67 -8.99
N TYR A 189 -0.61 -7.88 -8.50
CA TYR A 189 0.46 -8.70 -9.07
C TYR A 189 0.13 -9.05 -10.53
N ASP A 190 -1.07 -9.59 -10.76
CA ASP A 190 -1.50 -10.02 -12.09
C ASP A 190 -1.76 -8.85 -13.04
N SER A 191 -2.36 -7.76 -12.54
CA SER A 191 -2.76 -6.64 -13.39
C SER A 191 -1.66 -5.62 -13.65
N LEU A 192 -0.64 -5.53 -12.78
CA LEU A 192 0.41 -4.49 -12.89
C LEU A 192 1.81 -5.09 -12.95
N VAL A 193 2.17 -5.94 -11.98
CA VAL A 193 3.54 -6.46 -11.87
C VAL A 193 3.88 -7.38 -13.03
N ARG A 194 3.04 -8.38 -13.35
CA ARG A 194 3.33 -9.31 -14.45
C ARG A 194 3.41 -8.62 -15.82
N PRO A 195 2.46 -7.73 -16.22
CA PRO A 195 2.58 -6.97 -17.45
C PRO A 195 3.90 -6.19 -17.55
N LEU A 196 4.24 -5.45 -16.49
CA LEU A 196 5.47 -4.66 -16.46
C LEU A 196 6.71 -5.56 -16.49
N HIS A 197 6.69 -6.69 -15.78
CA HIS A 197 7.79 -7.65 -15.78
C HIS A 197 8.01 -8.24 -17.17
N LYS A 198 6.94 -8.71 -17.82
CA LYS A 198 6.98 -9.22 -19.20
C LYS A 198 7.56 -8.19 -20.16
N TRP A 199 7.05 -6.95 -20.11
CA TRP A 199 7.51 -5.85 -20.97
C TRP A 199 9.00 -5.54 -20.80
N LEU A 200 9.51 -5.61 -19.57
CA LEU A 200 10.93 -5.40 -19.23
C LEU A 200 11.80 -6.56 -19.73
N LEU A 201 11.38 -7.81 -19.51
CA LEU A 201 12.08 -9.01 -19.98
C LEU A 201 12.21 -9.04 -21.51
N GLU A 202 11.13 -8.73 -22.22
CA GLU A 202 11.12 -8.65 -23.70
C GLU A 202 12.09 -7.59 -24.24
N ARG A 203 12.48 -6.61 -23.41
CA ARG A 203 13.47 -5.56 -23.73
C ARG A 203 14.88 -5.89 -23.23
N GLY A 204 15.07 -7.09 -22.70
CA GLY A 204 16.36 -7.61 -22.25
C GLY A 204 16.79 -7.15 -20.86
N VAL A 205 15.90 -6.59 -20.04
CA VAL A 205 16.23 -6.24 -18.65
C VAL A 205 16.62 -7.49 -17.87
N VAL A 206 17.71 -7.41 -17.11
CA VAL A 206 18.24 -8.52 -16.32
C VAL A 206 17.62 -8.49 -14.92
N PHE A 207 17.08 -9.63 -14.47
CA PHE A 207 16.54 -9.81 -13.13
C PHE A 207 17.46 -10.76 -12.35
N GLU A 208 18.19 -10.22 -11.39
CA GLU A 208 19.02 -10.98 -10.45
C GLU A 208 18.20 -11.30 -9.21
N GLN A 209 17.42 -12.38 -9.28
CA GLN A 209 16.58 -12.89 -8.19
C GLN A 209 17.41 -13.71 -7.18
N GLY A 210 16.93 -13.79 -5.94
CA GLY A 210 17.67 -14.38 -4.82
C GLY A 210 18.90 -13.57 -4.40
N ALA A 211 19.05 -12.33 -4.88
CA ALA A 211 20.19 -11.46 -4.64
C ALA A 211 19.88 -10.39 -3.59
N CYS A 212 20.44 -10.52 -2.39
CA CYS A 212 20.29 -9.58 -1.30
C CYS A 212 21.43 -8.56 -1.30
N VAL A 213 21.18 -7.33 -1.76
CA VAL A 213 22.16 -6.22 -1.64
C VAL A 213 22.41 -5.90 -0.17
N THR A 214 23.68 -5.81 0.22
CA THR A 214 24.11 -5.62 1.61
C THR A 214 24.79 -4.27 1.85
N ASP A 215 25.50 -3.72 0.86
CA ASP A 215 26.19 -2.43 0.99
C ASP A 215 26.48 -1.78 -0.38
N LEU A 216 26.72 -0.46 -0.38
CA LEU A 216 27.20 0.32 -1.50
C LEU A 216 28.48 1.08 -1.10
N HIS A 217 29.60 0.75 -1.74
CA HIS A 217 30.82 1.53 -1.54
C HIS A 217 30.86 2.73 -2.47
N LEU A 218 31.19 3.88 -1.89
CA LEU A 218 31.32 5.14 -2.59
C LEU A 218 32.77 5.42 -2.96
N ARG A 219 32.97 6.26 -3.98
CA ARG A 219 34.23 6.95 -4.25
C ARG A 219 34.00 8.45 -4.24
N ASP A 220 34.97 9.18 -3.72
CA ASP A 220 35.04 10.62 -3.87
C ASP A 220 35.43 10.99 -5.31
N GLN A 221 34.88 12.09 -5.78
CA GLN A 221 35.21 12.75 -7.04
C GLN A 221 35.40 14.24 -6.78
N ALA A 222 36.04 14.96 -7.71
CA ALA A 222 36.31 16.40 -7.57
C ALA A 222 35.07 17.24 -7.15
N ASN A 223 33.87 16.86 -7.63
CA ASN A 223 32.62 17.59 -7.36
C ASN A 223 31.53 16.66 -6.78
N GLY A 224 31.85 15.85 -5.77
CA GLY A 224 30.88 15.03 -5.05
C GLY A 224 31.24 13.54 -4.99
N LYS A 225 30.27 12.69 -4.65
CA LYS A 225 30.44 11.24 -4.46
C LYS A 225 29.71 10.45 -5.55
N SER A 226 30.16 9.23 -5.77
CA SER A 226 29.49 8.26 -6.67
C SER A 226 29.59 6.86 -6.11
N VAL A 227 28.60 6.01 -6.36
CA VAL A 227 28.70 4.59 -6.09
C VAL A 227 29.77 4.00 -7.01
N LYS A 228 30.67 3.22 -6.41
CA LYS A 228 31.76 2.50 -7.07
C LYS A 228 31.51 1.00 -7.07
N ARG A 229 30.88 0.43 -6.03
CA ARG A 229 30.61 -1.00 -5.93
C ARG A 229 29.28 -1.29 -5.25
N ILE A 230 28.61 -2.34 -5.70
CA ILE A 230 27.43 -2.93 -5.07
C ILE A 230 27.85 -4.29 -4.49
N PHE A 231 27.67 -4.46 -3.19
CA PHE A 231 27.87 -5.74 -2.52
C PHE A 231 26.52 -6.42 -2.33
N TYR A 232 26.45 -7.71 -2.65
CA TYR A 232 25.23 -8.49 -2.50
C TYR A 232 25.56 -9.95 -2.21
N GLU A 233 24.63 -10.63 -1.57
CA GLU A 233 24.69 -12.06 -1.30
C GLU A 233 23.70 -12.80 -2.18
N ARG A 234 24.12 -13.92 -2.75
CA ARG A 234 23.25 -14.84 -3.49
C ARG A 234 23.67 -16.27 -3.19
N ASN A 235 22.71 -17.15 -2.89
CA ASN A 235 22.99 -18.56 -2.54
C ASN A 235 24.01 -18.73 -1.39
N GLY A 236 24.06 -17.78 -0.45
CA GLY A 236 25.03 -17.77 0.66
C GLY A 236 26.43 -17.27 0.28
N GLU A 237 26.67 -16.93 -0.97
CA GLU A 237 27.95 -16.41 -1.45
C GLU A 237 27.94 -14.88 -1.57
N GLN A 238 29.01 -14.25 -1.10
CA GLN A 238 29.22 -12.81 -1.23
C GLN A 238 29.73 -12.48 -2.63
N SER A 239 29.07 -11.54 -3.30
CA SER A 239 29.37 -11.10 -4.65
C SER A 239 29.49 -9.58 -4.71
N VAL A 240 30.20 -9.10 -5.73
CA VAL A 240 30.43 -7.66 -5.93
C VAL A 240 30.25 -7.30 -7.41
N VAL A 241 29.61 -6.16 -7.66
CA VAL A 241 29.55 -5.54 -8.99
C VAL A 241 30.26 -4.19 -8.93
N ASP A 242 31.23 -3.98 -9.81
CA ASP A 242 31.83 -2.66 -10.01
C ASP A 242 30.89 -1.76 -10.81
N VAL A 243 30.75 -0.51 -10.36
CA VAL A 243 29.90 0.54 -10.93
C VAL A 243 30.78 1.55 -11.65
N ARG A 244 30.62 1.64 -12.97
CA ARG A 244 31.40 2.55 -13.83
C ARG A 244 30.94 4.00 -13.63
N PRO A 245 31.74 4.99 -14.03
CA PRO A 245 31.36 6.40 -13.92
C PRO A 245 30.05 6.79 -14.60
N CYS A 246 29.64 6.07 -15.65
CA CYS A 246 28.40 6.31 -16.39
C CYS A 246 27.22 5.45 -15.92
N ASP A 247 27.42 4.57 -14.93
CA ASP A 247 26.37 3.68 -14.43
C ASP A 247 25.62 4.36 -13.29
N TYR A 248 24.29 4.20 -13.27
CA TYR A 248 23.40 4.74 -12.25
C TYR A 248 22.91 3.64 -11.30
N VAL A 249 22.78 3.98 -10.02
CA VAL A 249 22.30 3.08 -8.96
C VAL A 249 21.05 3.68 -8.33
N LEU A 250 19.95 2.93 -8.37
CA LEU A 250 18.68 3.33 -7.77
C LEU A 250 18.33 2.34 -6.67
N VAL A 251 18.07 2.82 -5.46
CA VAL A 251 17.84 1.98 -4.27
C VAL A 251 16.43 2.21 -3.75
N THR A 252 15.69 1.13 -3.54
CA THR A 252 14.44 1.18 -2.77
C THR A 252 14.79 1.06 -1.29
N LEU A 253 14.59 2.12 -0.52
CA LEU A 253 14.90 2.16 0.91
C LEU A 253 13.74 1.63 1.74
N GLY A 254 14.05 0.80 2.74
CA GLY A 254 13.05 0.22 3.64
C GLY A 254 12.01 -0.64 2.92
N SER A 255 11.22 -1.39 3.68
CA SER A 255 10.09 -2.10 3.11
C SER A 255 9.04 -2.39 4.16
N MET A 256 7.81 -1.94 3.86
CA MET A 256 6.64 -2.19 4.70
C MET A 256 6.22 -3.67 4.75
N THR A 257 6.74 -4.49 3.82
CA THR A 257 6.51 -5.93 3.75
C THR A 257 7.77 -6.74 4.01
N GLU A 258 8.83 -6.13 4.55
CA GLU A 258 9.96 -6.90 5.09
C GLU A 258 9.52 -7.68 6.33
N ALA A 259 10.14 -8.84 6.54
CA ALA A 259 9.87 -9.71 7.68
C ALA A 259 8.40 -10.16 7.83
N SER A 260 7.61 -10.10 6.75
CA SER A 260 6.27 -10.71 6.75
C SER A 260 6.37 -12.22 7.04
N SER A 261 5.36 -12.75 7.71
CA SER A 261 5.20 -14.19 7.91
C SER A 261 3.78 -14.60 7.57
N ILE A 262 3.65 -15.81 7.03
CA ILE A 262 2.40 -16.40 6.58
C ILE A 262 2.08 -17.53 7.55
N GLY A 263 0.83 -17.60 8.01
CA GLY A 263 0.30 -18.71 8.78
C GLY A 263 -0.47 -19.67 7.87
N GLY A 264 -1.53 -20.27 8.39
CA GLY A 264 -2.44 -21.10 7.63
C GLY A 264 -3.76 -21.28 8.35
N MET A 265 -4.61 -22.18 7.81
CA MET A 265 -5.92 -22.43 8.38
C MET A 265 -5.84 -22.82 9.87
N ASP A 266 -4.84 -23.61 10.25
CA ASP A 266 -4.64 -24.08 11.62
C ASP A 266 -3.26 -23.69 12.18
N GLN A 267 -2.66 -22.60 11.66
CA GLN A 267 -1.36 -22.08 12.11
C GLN A 267 -1.36 -20.55 12.16
N ALA A 268 -1.00 -19.97 13.29
CA ALA A 268 -0.84 -18.52 13.41
C ALA A 268 0.46 -18.04 12.73
N PRO A 269 0.48 -16.83 12.13
CA PRO A 269 1.71 -16.25 11.58
C PRO A 269 2.62 -15.79 12.73
N GLN A 270 3.93 -15.81 12.51
CA GLN A 270 4.91 -15.39 13.53
C GLN A 270 5.24 -13.90 13.42
N LEU A 271 5.19 -13.15 14.52
CA LEU A 271 5.77 -11.80 14.54
C LEU A 271 7.30 -11.90 14.44
N LYS A 272 7.87 -11.33 13.39
CA LYS A 272 9.32 -11.27 13.17
C LYS A 272 9.84 -9.86 13.43
N GLY A 273 11.08 -9.76 13.91
CA GLY A 273 11.78 -8.51 14.02
C GLY A 273 12.41 -8.05 12.71
N LYS A 274 13.11 -6.91 12.76
CA LYS A 274 13.96 -6.44 11.68
C LYS A 274 14.98 -7.52 11.30
N ALA A 275 15.06 -7.84 10.01
CA ALA A 275 15.97 -8.88 9.52
C ALA A 275 17.43 -8.40 9.60
N ILE A 276 18.36 -9.33 9.87
CA ILE A 276 19.80 -9.05 9.88
C ILE A 276 20.29 -8.57 8.49
N LYS A 277 19.68 -9.10 7.42
CA LYS A 277 19.91 -8.70 6.03
C LYS A 277 18.57 -8.43 5.35
N GLY A 278 18.47 -7.33 4.63
CA GLY A 278 17.21 -6.90 4.01
C GLY A 278 17.18 -5.40 3.72
N ALA A 279 16.03 -4.89 3.33
CA ALA A 279 15.81 -3.49 2.98
C ALA A 279 16.10 -2.54 4.15
N TRP A 280 15.70 -2.90 5.37
CA TRP A 280 15.98 -2.07 6.54
C TRP A 280 17.45 -2.11 6.96
N ALA A 281 18.08 -3.29 6.92
CA ALA A 281 19.50 -3.44 7.22
C ALA A 281 20.38 -2.74 6.17
N LEU A 282 20.01 -2.79 4.88
CA LEU A 282 20.69 -2.04 3.83
C LEU A 282 20.60 -0.53 4.11
N TRP A 283 19.41 -0.03 4.46
CA TRP A 283 19.26 1.40 4.78
C TRP A 283 20.10 1.80 5.99
N ASP A 284 20.13 1.03 7.08
CA ASP A 284 21.02 1.31 8.22
C ASP A 284 22.48 1.43 7.79
N THR A 285 22.96 0.48 6.99
CA THR A 285 24.33 0.46 6.49
C THR A 285 24.64 1.71 5.66
N LEU A 286 23.73 2.11 4.77
CA LEU A 286 23.89 3.30 3.94
C LEU A 286 23.89 4.57 4.79
N ALA A 287 22.96 4.70 5.73
CA ALA A 287 22.78 5.87 6.59
C ALA A 287 23.91 6.07 7.61
N LYS A 288 24.68 5.02 7.92
CA LYS A 288 25.79 5.08 8.88
C LYS A 288 26.83 6.15 8.48
N GLY A 289 26.91 7.22 9.29
CA GLY A 289 27.80 8.36 9.05
C GLY A 289 27.38 9.27 7.90
N ARG A 290 26.14 9.14 7.40
CA ARG A 290 25.57 9.89 6.28
C ARG A 290 24.15 10.34 6.62
N PRO A 291 23.97 11.35 7.48
CA PRO A 291 22.64 11.81 7.90
C PRO A 291 21.77 12.26 6.72
N GLU A 292 22.37 12.67 5.60
CA GLU A 292 21.64 13.02 4.37
C GLU A 292 20.94 11.82 3.69
N PHE A 293 21.25 10.58 4.12
CA PHE A 293 20.55 9.36 3.70
C PHE A 293 19.36 9.02 4.60
N GLY A 294 19.06 9.86 5.59
CA GLY A 294 17.93 9.74 6.48
C GLY A 294 18.14 8.79 7.66
N HIS A 295 17.05 8.58 8.40
CA HIS A 295 17.05 7.94 9.72
C HIS A 295 16.12 6.71 9.72
N PRO A 296 16.57 5.54 9.22
CA PRO A 296 15.73 4.34 9.13
C PRO A 296 15.06 3.95 10.46
N GLN A 297 15.73 4.19 11.59
CA GLN A 297 15.24 3.88 12.93
C GLN A 297 13.91 4.56 13.29
N VAL A 298 13.62 5.72 12.71
CA VAL A 298 12.35 6.44 12.90
C VAL A 298 11.16 5.60 12.41
N PHE A 299 11.40 4.76 11.40
CA PHE A 299 10.38 3.92 10.79
C PHE A 299 10.49 2.46 11.24
N SER A 300 11.71 1.93 11.46
CA SER A 300 11.92 0.49 11.67
C SER A 300 11.94 0.02 13.13
N ASN A 301 11.94 0.93 14.12
CA ASN A 301 12.10 0.55 15.53
C ASN A 301 10.78 0.46 16.31
N HIS A 302 9.64 0.65 15.65
CA HIS A 302 8.34 0.78 16.29
C HIS A 302 7.37 -0.31 15.82
N ILE A 303 7.77 -1.58 15.89
CA ILE A 303 6.96 -2.72 15.41
C ILE A 303 5.59 -2.74 16.08
N ASP A 304 5.49 -2.51 17.39
CA ASP A 304 4.19 -2.51 18.08
C ASP A 304 3.22 -1.44 17.55
N ALA A 305 3.76 -0.31 17.09
CA ALA A 305 2.98 0.78 16.52
C ALA A 305 2.67 0.59 15.01
N THR A 306 3.38 -0.34 14.35
CA THR A 306 3.37 -0.45 12.88
C THR A 306 2.97 -1.81 12.33
N LYS A 307 2.77 -2.79 13.22
CA LYS A 307 2.32 -4.14 12.87
C LYS A 307 0.81 -4.20 12.70
N TRP A 308 0.39 -5.09 11.81
CA TRP A 308 -0.99 -5.54 11.73
C TRP A 308 -1.05 -6.95 11.12
N VAL A 309 -2.24 -7.52 11.03
CA VAL A 309 -2.50 -8.82 10.42
C VAL A 309 -3.52 -8.63 9.31
N SER A 310 -3.15 -9.10 8.12
CA SER A 310 -4.10 -9.32 7.03
C SER A 310 -4.41 -10.80 6.90
N PHE A 311 -5.43 -11.16 6.13
CA PHE A 311 -5.71 -12.53 5.76
C PHE A 311 -6.37 -12.60 4.39
N THR A 312 -6.11 -13.69 3.69
CA THR A 312 -6.79 -14.03 2.43
C THR A 312 -7.54 -15.33 2.63
N THR A 313 -8.81 -15.35 2.27
CA THR A 313 -9.63 -16.56 2.40
C THR A 313 -10.08 -17.04 1.03
N THR A 314 -9.75 -18.29 0.74
CA THR A 314 -10.19 -19.03 -0.45
C THR A 314 -11.36 -19.92 -0.08
N LEU A 315 -12.43 -19.88 -0.86
CA LEU A 315 -13.69 -20.57 -0.60
C LEU A 315 -14.05 -21.43 -1.81
N THR A 316 -14.35 -22.70 -1.55
CA THR A 316 -14.75 -23.68 -2.59
C THR A 316 -16.27 -23.91 -2.66
N ASP A 317 -17.02 -23.22 -1.79
CA ASP A 317 -18.47 -23.25 -1.72
C ASP A 317 -19.05 -21.83 -1.91
N PRO A 318 -20.13 -21.66 -2.71
CA PRO A 318 -20.66 -20.34 -3.05
C PRO A 318 -21.43 -19.67 -1.91
N THR A 319 -21.70 -20.36 -0.79
CA THR A 319 -22.56 -19.85 0.29
C THR A 319 -22.05 -18.55 0.87
N PHE A 320 -20.75 -18.41 1.13
CA PHE A 320 -20.21 -17.15 1.66
C PHE A 320 -20.45 -15.98 0.70
N LEU A 321 -20.12 -16.15 -0.59
CA LEU A 321 -20.26 -15.09 -1.57
C LEU A 321 -21.74 -14.69 -1.74
N ARG A 322 -22.64 -15.68 -1.84
CA ARG A 322 -24.08 -15.46 -1.91
C ARG A 322 -24.59 -14.67 -0.70
N ARG A 323 -24.26 -15.11 0.52
CA ARG A 323 -24.69 -14.48 1.77
C ARG A 323 -24.12 -13.07 1.93
N THR A 324 -22.87 -12.84 1.54
CA THR A 324 -22.28 -11.50 1.55
C THR A 324 -22.92 -10.57 0.53
N VAL A 325 -23.29 -11.04 -0.66
CA VAL A 325 -24.04 -10.24 -1.64
C VAL A 325 -25.44 -9.90 -1.13
N GLU A 326 -26.18 -10.86 -0.58
CA GLU A 326 -27.49 -10.65 0.06
C GLU A 326 -27.41 -9.63 1.20
N PHE A 327 -26.41 -9.79 2.06
CA PHE A 327 -26.19 -8.92 3.22
C PHE A 327 -25.82 -7.50 2.80
N THR A 328 -24.83 -7.36 1.90
CA THR A 328 -24.26 -6.04 1.58
C THR A 328 -25.05 -5.28 0.52
N GLY A 329 -25.73 -6.00 -0.39
CA GLY A 329 -26.37 -5.46 -1.58
C GLY A 329 -25.39 -5.04 -2.68
N ASN A 330 -24.08 -5.24 -2.52
CA ASN A 330 -23.07 -4.93 -3.52
C ASN A 330 -22.76 -6.17 -4.37
N VAL A 331 -22.54 -5.95 -5.67
CA VAL A 331 -21.89 -6.97 -6.51
C VAL A 331 -20.41 -7.04 -6.09
N PRO A 332 -19.79 -8.24 -6.05
CA PRO A 332 -18.36 -8.37 -5.75
C PRO A 332 -17.52 -7.41 -6.60
N GLY A 333 -16.66 -6.62 -5.94
CA GLY A 333 -15.86 -5.57 -6.57
C GLY A 333 -16.39 -4.14 -6.43
N GLU A 334 -17.70 -3.92 -6.27
CA GLU A 334 -18.29 -2.58 -6.17
C GLU A 334 -18.21 -1.99 -4.75
N GLY A 335 -18.23 -2.84 -3.72
CA GLY A 335 -18.48 -2.42 -2.34
C GLY A 335 -17.29 -1.79 -1.61
N GLY A 336 -16.07 -1.97 -2.12
CA GLY A 336 -14.85 -1.60 -1.39
C GLY A 336 -14.69 -2.38 -0.08
N LEU A 337 -14.16 -1.73 0.96
CA LEU A 337 -14.03 -2.36 2.28
C LEU A 337 -15.30 -2.19 3.11
N ILE A 338 -15.59 -3.22 3.91
CA ILE A 338 -16.67 -3.30 4.90
C ILE A 338 -16.01 -3.35 6.27
N THR A 339 -16.26 -2.35 7.11
CA THR A 339 -15.66 -2.26 8.44
C THR A 339 -16.66 -2.67 9.51
N PHE A 340 -16.26 -3.60 10.39
CA PHE A 340 -17.05 -3.99 11.56
C PHE A 340 -16.76 -3.02 12.71
N SER A 341 -17.61 -2.01 12.84
CA SER A 341 -17.43 -0.87 13.76
C SER A 341 -17.40 -1.21 15.25
N LYS A 342 -17.90 -2.40 15.62
CA LYS A 342 -17.90 -2.92 17.00
C LYS A 342 -16.88 -4.06 17.21
N SER A 343 -16.04 -4.34 16.22
CA SER A 343 -14.96 -5.31 16.33
C SER A 343 -13.85 -4.76 17.22
N ASN A 344 -13.43 -5.53 18.23
CA ASN A 344 -12.27 -5.22 19.06
C ASN A 344 -11.00 -5.10 18.23
N TRP A 345 -10.86 -5.92 17.19
CA TRP A 345 -9.74 -5.87 16.23
C TRP A 345 -9.78 -4.69 15.26
N LEU A 346 -10.86 -3.90 15.25
CA LEU A 346 -11.17 -2.96 14.16
C LEU A 346 -11.04 -3.66 12.79
N LEU A 347 -11.76 -4.77 12.65
CA LEU A 347 -11.73 -5.68 11.51
C LEU A 347 -12.41 -5.06 10.28
N SER A 348 -11.80 -5.25 9.11
CA SER A 348 -12.43 -4.96 7.82
C SER A 348 -12.21 -6.09 6.82
N ILE A 349 -13.19 -6.31 5.94
CA ILE A 349 -13.11 -7.26 4.81
C ILE A 349 -13.39 -6.56 3.49
N VAL A 350 -12.86 -7.12 2.40
CA VAL A 350 -13.05 -6.69 1.02
C VAL A 350 -13.38 -7.92 0.19
N VAL A 351 -14.51 -7.88 -0.51
CA VAL A 351 -14.86 -8.89 -1.52
C VAL A 351 -14.59 -8.30 -2.90
N PRO A 352 -13.42 -8.58 -3.50
CA PRO A 352 -13.10 -8.08 -4.83
C PRO A 352 -14.00 -8.75 -5.89
N PHE A 353 -13.93 -8.24 -7.11
CA PHE A 353 -14.49 -8.94 -8.26
C PHE A 353 -13.91 -10.36 -8.37
N GLN A 354 -14.73 -11.31 -8.81
CA GLN A 354 -14.34 -12.71 -8.99
C GLN A 354 -14.36 -13.04 -10.49
N PRO A 355 -13.31 -13.66 -11.05
CA PRO A 355 -12.08 -14.08 -10.38
C PRO A 355 -11.14 -12.90 -10.01
N HIS A 356 -10.48 -13.00 -8.85
CA HIS A 356 -9.49 -12.00 -8.41
C HIS A 356 -8.05 -12.37 -8.82
N PHE A 357 -7.77 -13.65 -9.02
CA PHE A 357 -6.53 -14.17 -9.60
C PHE A 357 -6.80 -14.69 -11.00
N ILE A 358 -5.87 -14.49 -11.93
CA ILE A 358 -6.14 -14.83 -13.34
C ILE A 358 -6.41 -16.33 -13.57
N ASP A 359 -5.81 -17.18 -12.72
CA ASP A 359 -5.95 -18.65 -12.77
C ASP A 359 -6.94 -19.18 -11.70
N GLN A 360 -7.81 -18.31 -11.16
CA GLN A 360 -8.82 -18.70 -10.18
C GLN A 360 -9.96 -19.46 -10.85
N PRO A 361 -10.27 -20.70 -10.41
CA PRO A 361 -11.41 -21.46 -10.94
C PRO A 361 -12.76 -20.76 -10.70
N GLU A 362 -13.71 -20.94 -11.61
CA GLU A 362 -15.03 -20.28 -11.58
C GLU A 362 -15.83 -20.55 -10.30
N GLN A 363 -15.72 -21.77 -9.76
CA GLN A 363 -16.39 -22.19 -8.53
C GLN A 363 -15.69 -21.73 -7.24
N VAL A 364 -14.50 -21.14 -7.35
CA VAL A 364 -13.72 -20.67 -6.21
C VAL A 364 -13.92 -19.18 -6.06
N SER A 365 -14.13 -18.71 -4.83
CA SER A 365 -14.17 -17.29 -4.50
C SER A 365 -13.07 -16.92 -3.51
N VAL A 366 -12.59 -15.68 -3.59
CA VAL A 366 -11.56 -15.15 -2.70
C VAL A 366 -12.01 -13.83 -2.12
N PHE A 367 -11.81 -13.65 -0.81
CA PHE A 367 -11.91 -12.34 -0.17
C PHE A 367 -10.68 -12.08 0.69
N TRP A 368 -10.47 -10.81 1.01
CA TRP A 368 -9.33 -10.34 1.80
C TRP A 368 -9.82 -9.55 3.01
N GLY A 369 -9.06 -9.53 4.09
CA GLY A 369 -9.37 -8.71 5.25
C GLY A 369 -8.16 -8.42 6.12
N TYR A 370 -8.35 -7.61 7.14
CA TYR A 370 -7.33 -7.23 8.13
C TYR A 370 -7.95 -6.66 9.39
N GLY A 371 -7.17 -6.59 10.46
CA GLY A 371 -7.50 -5.83 11.67
C GLY A 371 -6.40 -4.82 11.99
N LEU A 372 -6.79 -3.71 12.63
CA LEU A 372 -5.88 -2.64 13.04
C LEU A 372 -5.48 -2.72 14.52
N HIS A 373 -6.24 -3.44 15.34
CA HIS A 373 -5.94 -3.66 16.77
C HIS A 373 -5.60 -5.12 17.01
N VAL A 374 -4.41 -5.53 16.57
CA VAL A 374 -4.08 -6.96 16.49
C VAL A 374 -3.75 -7.62 17.82
N ASP A 375 -3.45 -6.84 18.85
CA ASP A 375 -3.16 -7.36 20.20
C ASP A 375 -4.40 -7.40 21.10
N ALA A 376 -5.54 -6.88 20.63
CA ALA A 376 -6.80 -6.93 21.37
C ALA A 376 -7.48 -8.31 21.21
N PRO A 377 -8.12 -8.87 22.26
CA PRO A 377 -8.89 -10.10 22.13
C PRO A 377 -10.12 -9.93 21.22
N GLY A 378 -10.38 -10.92 20.37
CA GLY A 378 -11.55 -10.93 19.48
C GLY A 378 -12.87 -11.01 20.26
N ASN A 379 -13.96 -10.59 19.63
CA ASN A 379 -15.30 -10.61 20.21
C ASN A 379 -15.86 -12.04 20.34
N PHE A 380 -15.48 -12.94 19.44
CA PHE A 380 -16.02 -14.31 19.34
C PHE A 380 -14.99 -15.40 19.60
N VAL A 381 -13.69 -15.11 19.45
CA VAL A 381 -12.60 -16.06 19.75
C VAL A 381 -11.81 -15.72 21.03
N ASN A 382 -11.98 -14.53 21.60
CA ASN A 382 -11.33 -14.07 22.85
C ASN A 382 -9.80 -14.28 22.90
N ILE A 383 -9.15 -14.24 21.73
CA ILE A 383 -7.70 -14.36 21.55
C ILE A 383 -7.24 -13.13 20.75
N PRO A 384 -6.04 -12.58 21.01
CA PRO A 384 -5.45 -11.55 20.16
C PRO A 384 -5.39 -11.96 18.69
N MET A 385 -5.76 -11.07 17.76
CA MET A 385 -5.71 -11.38 16.32
C MET A 385 -4.31 -11.85 15.88
N SER A 386 -3.26 -11.28 16.47
CA SER A 386 -1.85 -11.61 16.21
C SER A 386 -1.49 -13.06 16.56
N ALA A 387 -2.26 -13.71 17.43
CA ALA A 387 -2.09 -15.09 17.84
C ALA A 387 -3.08 -16.07 17.16
N CYS A 388 -4.00 -15.56 16.34
CA CYS A 388 -5.04 -16.39 15.72
C CYS A 388 -4.53 -17.13 14.48
N THR A 389 -4.98 -18.38 14.36
CA THR A 389 -4.98 -19.17 13.13
C THR A 389 -6.00 -18.62 12.12
N GLY A 390 -5.94 -19.07 10.86
CA GLY A 390 -6.95 -18.73 9.87
C GLY A 390 -8.37 -19.15 10.26
N ARG A 391 -8.52 -20.29 10.95
CA ARG A 391 -9.81 -20.79 11.45
C ARG A 391 -10.42 -19.85 12.48
N GLU A 392 -9.64 -19.40 13.45
CA GLU A 392 -10.10 -18.47 14.48
C GLU A 392 -10.47 -17.11 13.88
N ILE A 393 -9.68 -16.61 12.92
CA ILE A 393 -10.04 -15.40 12.18
C ILE A 393 -11.38 -15.56 11.44
N MET A 394 -11.61 -16.72 10.80
CA MET A 394 -12.88 -16.99 10.13
C MET A 394 -14.06 -17.08 11.11
N ILE A 395 -13.86 -17.64 12.31
CA ILE A 395 -14.88 -17.65 13.36
C ILE A 395 -15.24 -16.22 13.77
N GLU A 396 -14.25 -15.35 13.97
CA GLU A 396 -14.48 -13.93 14.29
C GLU A 396 -15.27 -13.22 13.17
N VAL A 397 -14.83 -13.36 11.91
CA VAL A 397 -15.49 -12.77 10.74
C VAL A 397 -16.96 -13.23 10.65
N LEU A 398 -17.21 -14.53 10.79
CA LEU A 398 -18.55 -15.10 10.72
C LEU A 398 -19.43 -14.70 11.91
N GLY A 399 -18.82 -14.48 13.08
CA GLY A 399 -19.49 -13.94 14.26
C GLY A 399 -20.03 -12.54 14.02
N HIS A 400 -19.23 -11.66 13.40
CA HIS A 400 -19.69 -10.30 13.04
C HIS A 400 -20.71 -10.29 11.90
N LEU A 401 -20.61 -11.22 10.96
CA LEU A 401 -21.55 -11.35 9.83
C LEU A 401 -22.90 -11.99 10.22
N GLN A 402 -22.93 -12.78 11.31
CA GLN A 402 -24.15 -13.42 11.84
C GLN A 402 -24.93 -14.26 10.81
N PHE A 403 -24.24 -15.02 9.96
CA PHE A 403 -24.88 -15.85 8.92
C PHE A 403 -25.63 -17.10 9.42
N GLY A 404 -25.69 -17.33 10.74
CA GLY A 404 -26.48 -18.40 11.34
C GLY A 404 -25.96 -19.79 11.01
N SER A 405 -26.85 -20.69 10.57
CA SER A 405 -26.50 -22.09 10.25
C SER A 405 -25.48 -22.22 9.11
N ASP A 406 -25.41 -21.24 8.21
CA ASP A 406 -24.48 -21.26 7.09
C ASP A 406 -23.01 -21.12 7.54
N SER A 407 -22.75 -20.55 8.72
CA SER A 407 -21.39 -20.31 9.22
C SER A 407 -20.55 -21.59 9.31
N GLN A 408 -21.15 -22.72 9.71
CA GLN A 408 -20.43 -24.00 9.79
C GLN A 408 -20.03 -24.52 8.41
N THR A 409 -20.94 -24.44 7.44
CA THR A 409 -20.69 -24.81 6.04
C THR A 409 -19.60 -23.94 5.43
N ILE A 410 -19.64 -22.63 5.66
CA ILE A 410 -18.62 -21.70 5.18
C ILE A 410 -17.26 -22.05 5.78
N LEU A 411 -17.19 -22.22 7.11
CA LEU A 411 -15.94 -22.51 7.80
C LEU A 411 -15.30 -23.83 7.33
N LYS A 412 -16.11 -24.85 7.05
CA LYS A 412 -15.64 -26.15 6.54
C LYS A 412 -15.03 -26.07 5.15
N ASN A 413 -15.50 -25.15 4.31
CA ASN A 413 -15.10 -25.00 2.91
C ASN A 413 -14.15 -23.81 2.68
N ALA A 414 -13.58 -23.25 3.75
CA ALA A 414 -12.67 -22.11 3.72
C ALA A 414 -11.22 -22.53 3.97
N ILE A 415 -10.29 -21.92 3.23
CA ILE A 415 -8.86 -21.90 3.51
C ILE A 415 -8.49 -20.44 3.78
N CYS A 416 -8.31 -20.10 5.05
CA CYS A 416 -7.93 -18.76 5.48
C CYS A 416 -6.43 -18.72 5.81
N ILE A 417 -5.69 -17.83 5.15
CA ILE A 417 -4.26 -17.67 5.33
C ILE A 417 -3.98 -16.29 5.92
N PRO A 418 -3.65 -16.20 7.23
CA PRO A 418 -3.22 -14.96 7.85
C PRO A 418 -1.78 -14.59 7.49
N CYS A 419 -1.49 -13.31 7.45
CA CYS A 419 -0.16 -12.76 7.24
C CYS A 419 0.13 -11.62 8.22
N MET A 420 1.13 -11.82 9.07
CA MET A 420 1.67 -10.81 9.99
C MET A 420 2.70 -9.95 9.26
N MET A 421 2.57 -8.63 9.35
CA MET A 421 3.49 -7.67 8.73
C MET A 421 3.98 -6.68 9.79
N PRO A 422 5.24 -6.77 10.25
CA PRO A 422 5.76 -5.95 11.35
C PRO A 422 5.89 -4.45 11.06
N PHE A 423 5.98 -4.07 9.77
CA PHE A 423 6.34 -2.71 9.33
C PHE A 423 5.29 -2.12 8.38
N ILE A 424 4.06 -2.63 8.33
CA ILE A 424 3.16 -2.28 7.23
C ILE A 424 2.79 -0.79 7.18
N THR A 425 2.74 -0.13 8.34
CA THR A 425 2.39 1.29 8.47
C THR A 425 3.60 2.12 8.87
N SER A 426 4.83 1.58 8.76
CA SER A 426 6.02 2.30 9.25
C SER A 426 6.27 3.62 8.53
N GLN A 427 5.86 3.77 7.27
CA GLN A 427 5.91 5.05 6.55
C GLN A 427 5.05 6.17 7.18
N PHE A 428 4.13 5.83 8.08
CA PHE A 428 3.29 6.80 8.80
C PHE A 428 3.84 7.19 10.17
N MET A 429 4.99 6.66 10.60
CA MET A 429 5.57 7.07 11.88
C MET A 429 5.90 8.57 11.91
N PRO A 430 5.70 9.26 13.06
CA PRO A 430 6.08 10.66 13.21
C PRO A 430 7.54 10.90 12.83
N ARG A 431 7.74 11.87 11.94
CA ARG A 431 9.02 12.13 11.28
C ARG A 431 9.19 13.64 11.11
N GLU A 432 10.42 14.08 10.93
CA GLU A 432 10.76 15.46 10.57
C GLU A 432 11.52 15.54 9.25
N GLU A 433 11.77 16.75 8.78
CA GLU A 433 12.61 16.96 7.60
C GLU A 433 13.99 16.35 7.81
N GLY A 434 14.47 15.59 6.81
CA GLY A 434 15.74 14.88 6.88
C GLY A 434 15.62 13.41 7.32
N ASP A 435 14.53 12.98 7.97
CA ASP A 435 14.35 11.55 8.29
C ASP A 435 14.23 10.68 7.05
N ARG A 436 13.66 11.23 5.97
CA ARG A 436 13.67 10.64 4.63
C ARG A 436 14.70 11.38 3.76
N PRO A 437 15.58 10.68 3.04
CA PRO A 437 16.48 11.33 2.10
C PRO A 437 15.73 11.82 0.87
N GLN A 438 16.24 12.87 0.22
CA GLN A 438 15.74 13.30 -1.08
C GLN A 438 15.87 12.17 -2.11
N VAL A 439 14.94 12.11 -3.08
CA VAL A 439 15.00 11.15 -4.20
C VAL A 439 16.37 11.18 -4.89
N VAL A 440 16.95 12.36 -5.08
CA VAL A 440 18.33 12.53 -5.54
C VAL A 440 19.09 13.33 -4.49
N PRO A 441 19.90 12.69 -3.63
CA PRO A 441 20.61 13.38 -2.57
C PRO A 441 21.69 14.30 -3.16
N ALA A 442 21.80 15.51 -2.60
CA ALA A 442 22.78 16.50 -3.04
C ALA A 442 24.21 15.96 -2.90
N GLY A 443 25.06 16.25 -3.89
CA GLY A 443 26.45 15.80 -3.88
C GLY A 443 26.68 14.35 -4.34
N TYR A 444 25.63 13.61 -4.75
CA TYR A 444 25.76 12.26 -5.31
C TYR A 444 25.41 12.25 -6.80
N LYS A 445 26.34 11.79 -7.64
CA LYS A 445 26.20 11.92 -9.11
C LYS A 445 25.44 10.79 -9.79
N ASN A 446 25.51 9.59 -9.24
CA ASN A 446 24.96 8.39 -9.87
C ASN A 446 24.10 7.55 -8.91
N LEU A 447 23.54 8.17 -7.87
CA LEU A 447 22.72 7.51 -6.87
C LEU A 447 21.37 8.22 -6.75
N ALA A 448 20.31 7.44 -6.64
CA ALA A 448 18.99 7.93 -6.25
C ALA A 448 18.28 6.93 -5.33
N PHE A 449 17.40 7.46 -4.49
CA PHE A 449 16.49 6.70 -3.64
C PHE A 449 15.06 6.76 -4.19
N ILE A 450 14.36 5.64 -4.16
CA ILE A 450 12.99 5.52 -4.68
C ILE A 450 12.11 4.76 -3.69
N GLY A 451 10.79 4.89 -3.83
CA GLY A 451 9.82 4.19 -2.99
C GLY A 451 9.26 5.04 -1.85
N GLN A 452 8.74 4.37 -0.82
CA GLN A 452 7.89 5.00 0.21
C GLN A 452 8.67 5.79 1.28
N TYR A 453 10.00 5.67 1.28
CA TYR A 453 10.86 6.16 2.35
C TYR A 453 11.87 7.22 1.89
N CYS A 454 11.69 7.77 0.69
CA CYS A 454 12.41 8.95 0.23
C CYS A 454 11.46 10.16 0.18
N GLU A 455 12.00 11.35 0.35
CA GLU A 455 11.24 12.59 0.41
C GLU A 455 10.81 13.04 -0.98
N LEU A 456 9.51 13.29 -1.10
CA LEU A 456 8.88 13.85 -2.27
C LEU A 456 7.74 14.78 -1.80
N PRO A 457 7.80 16.08 -2.12
CA PRO A 457 6.80 17.05 -1.67
C PRO A 457 5.42 16.84 -2.28
N ASN A 458 4.38 17.19 -1.51
CA ASN A 458 2.97 17.25 -1.91
C ASN A 458 2.29 15.93 -2.30
N ASP A 459 3.00 14.80 -2.29
CA ASP A 459 2.40 13.48 -2.53
C ASP A 459 2.42 12.62 -1.26
N VAL A 460 1.62 11.56 -1.26
CA VAL A 460 1.35 10.73 -0.09
C VAL A 460 1.99 9.34 -0.22
N VAL A 461 2.68 8.91 0.84
CA VAL A 461 3.21 7.54 0.97
C VAL A 461 2.08 6.52 1.12
N PHE A 462 2.40 5.22 1.12
CA PHE A 462 1.46 4.10 1.10
C PHE A 462 0.60 4.00 -0.16
N THR A 463 1.05 4.62 -1.26
CA THR A 463 0.39 4.56 -2.58
C THR A 463 1.33 4.04 -3.65
N VAL A 464 0.77 3.36 -4.66
CA VAL A 464 1.53 2.94 -5.85
C VAL A 464 2.06 4.16 -6.61
N GLU A 465 1.28 5.24 -6.65
CA GLU A 465 1.65 6.52 -7.27
C GLU A 465 2.97 7.06 -6.72
N TYR A 466 3.16 7.05 -5.39
CA TYR A 466 4.39 7.57 -4.78
C TYR A 466 5.64 6.80 -5.24
N SER A 467 5.56 5.47 -5.29
CA SER A 467 6.66 4.62 -5.77
C SER A 467 6.98 4.88 -7.25
N ILE A 468 5.96 5.06 -8.09
CA ILE A 468 6.16 5.33 -9.52
C ILE A 468 6.70 6.74 -9.74
N ARG A 469 6.18 7.72 -9.01
CA ARG A 469 6.60 9.12 -9.11
C ARG A 469 8.03 9.33 -8.65
N THR A 470 8.43 8.74 -7.53
CA THR A 470 9.83 8.78 -7.06
C THR A 470 10.78 8.14 -8.07
N ALA A 471 10.38 7.01 -8.68
CA ALA A 471 11.13 6.39 -9.78
C ALA A 471 11.25 7.31 -11.01
N GLN A 472 10.17 7.98 -11.43
CA GLN A 472 10.18 8.91 -12.56
C GLN A 472 11.06 10.14 -12.24
N CYS A 473 10.95 10.71 -11.03
CA CYS A 473 11.81 11.80 -10.54
C CYS A 473 13.30 11.40 -10.62
N ALA A 474 13.67 10.23 -10.10
CA ALA A 474 15.03 9.74 -10.08
C ALA A 474 15.60 9.63 -11.51
N VAL A 475 14.88 8.96 -12.40
CA VAL A 475 15.32 8.76 -13.80
C VAL A 475 15.42 10.09 -14.54
N SER A 476 14.40 10.95 -14.45
CA SER A 476 14.39 12.26 -15.10
C SER A 476 15.52 13.18 -14.61
N SER A 477 15.94 13.04 -13.36
CA SER A 477 17.04 13.82 -12.80
C SER A 477 18.40 13.26 -13.21
N LEU A 478 18.63 11.96 -13.01
CA LEU A 478 19.92 11.30 -13.28
C LEU A 478 20.31 11.33 -14.76
N LEU A 479 19.33 11.14 -15.66
CA LEU A 479 19.55 11.19 -17.11
C LEU A 479 19.43 12.59 -17.70
N GLY A 480 19.15 13.62 -16.88
CA GLY A 480 18.98 14.99 -17.37
C GLY A 480 17.81 15.17 -18.33
N LEU A 481 16.74 14.37 -18.20
CA LEU A 481 15.59 14.43 -19.10
C LEU A 481 14.82 15.74 -18.96
N LYS A 482 14.37 16.28 -20.09
CA LYS A 482 13.44 17.43 -20.15
C LYS A 482 12.06 17.06 -19.60
N ARG A 483 11.61 15.82 -19.85
CA ARG A 483 10.35 15.30 -19.30
C ARG A 483 10.49 15.11 -17.79
N LYS A 484 9.62 15.79 -17.03
CA LYS A 484 9.49 15.63 -15.57
C LYS A 484 8.16 14.95 -15.26
N PRO A 485 8.03 14.33 -14.07
CA PRO A 485 6.75 13.76 -13.64
C PRO A 485 5.62 14.79 -13.69
N PRO A 486 4.41 14.42 -14.12
CA PRO A 486 3.25 15.31 -14.09
C PRO A 486 3.03 15.85 -12.67
N LYS A 487 2.68 17.13 -12.50
CA LYS A 487 2.45 17.69 -11.15
C LYS A 487 1.37 16.91 -10.40
N VAL A 488 1.52 16.79 -9.07
CA VAL A 488 0.47 16.26 -8.21
C VAL A 488 -0.79 17.12 -8.38
N TYR A 489 -1.95 16.47 -8.53
CA TYR A 489 -3.23 17.18 -8.61
C TYR A 489 -3.54 17.86 -7.27
N LYS A 490 -3.83 19.17 -7.31
CA LYS A 490 -4.07 20.00 -6.13
C LYS A 490 -5.55 20.30 -5.96
N GLY A 491 -6.35 19.29 -5.65
CA GLY A 491 -7.80 19.44 -5.43
C GLY A 491 -8.11 20.50 -4.35
N ALA A 492 -7.29 20.59 -3.31
CA ALA A 492 -7.41 21.58 -2.24
C ALA A 492 -7.18 23.06 -2.66
N THR A 493 -6.92 23.33 -3.95
CA THR A 493 -6.82 24.70 -4.49
C THR A 493 -7.98 25.07 -5.42
N ASP A 494 -8.91 24.13 -5.67
CA ASP A 494 -10.11 24.38 -6.47
C ASP A 494 -11.28 24.73 -5.55
N PRO A 495 -11.86 25.95 -5.64
CA PRO A 495 -12.93 26.38 -4.75
C PRO A 495 -14.18 25.49 -4.85
N ARG A 496 -14.42 24.84 -6.00
CA ARG A 496 -15.55 23.92 -6.18
C ARG A 496 -15.33 22.61 -5.42
N VAL A 497 -14.09 22.15 -5.36
CA VAL A 497 -13.70 20.98 -4.56
C VAL A 497 -13.81 21.32 -3.08
N LEU A 498 -13.27 22.46 -2.66
CA LEU A 498 -13.33 22.90 -1.26
C LEU A 498 -14.78 23.07 -0.78
N PHE A 499 -15.66 23.64 -1.60
CA PHE A 499 -17.08 23.76 -1.25
C PHE A 499 -17.77 22.40 -1.07
N LYS A 500 -17.48 21.42 -1.95
CA LYS A 500 -18.00 20.05 -1.79
C LYS A 500 -17.43 19.36 -0.56
N ALA A 501 -16.15 19.53 -0.29
CA ALA A 501 -15.52 18.99 0.92
C ALA A 501 -16.12 19.61 2.18
N PHE A 502 -16.32 20.93 2.21
CA PHE A 502 -16.99 21.64 3.30
C PHE A 502 -18.39 21.06 3.57
N LYS A 503 -19.24 20.96 2.53
CA LYS A 503 -20.58 20.38 2.67
C LYS A 503 -20.54 18.97 3.24
N ALA A 504 -19.65 18.13 2.72
CA ALA A 504 -19.50 16.75 3.18
C ALA A 504 -19.00 16.67 4.63
N LEU A 505 -18.03 17.51 5.03
CA LEU A 505 -17.52 17.58 6.41
C LEU A 505 -18.60 17.97 7.43
N HIS A 506 -19.59 18.76 7.01
CA HIS A 506 -20.74 19.18 7.81
C HIS A 506 -21.98 18.29 7.64
N ASP A 507 -21.85 17.13 6.97
CA ASP A 507 -22.97 16.24 6.66
C ASP A 507 -24.16 16.95 5.96
N MET A 508 -23.86 17.97 5.15
CA MET A 508 -24.84 18.66 4.30
C MET A 508 -25.04 17.89 2.99
N ASP A 509 -26.28 17.88 2.47
CA ASP A 509 -26.60 17.26 1.18
C ASP A 509 -25.66 17.72 0.06
N VAL A 510 -24.78 16.85 -0.43
CA VAL A 510 -23.67 17.16 -1.35
C VAL A 510 -24.12 17.44 -2.77
#